data_AF-A0AA95SQ95-F1
#
_entry.id   AF-A0AA95SQ95-F1
#
_cell.length_a   1.000
_cell.length_b   1.000
_cell.length_c   1.000
_cell.angle_alpha   90.00
_cell.angle_beta   90.00
_cell.angle_gamma   90.00
#
_symmetry.space_group_name_H-M   'P 1'
#
loop_
_entity.id
_entity.type
_entity.pdbx_description
1 polymer ?
#
loop_
_entity_poly.entity_id
_entity_poly.type
_entity_poly.pdbx_seq_one_letter_code
_entity_poly.pdbx_strand_id
1 'polypeptide(L)'
;MRRRKPQEELALTPVRVRAGLAQGRLDSLRAALPGAAAFLKRRRADLLKPDEIADYVALDWLSWEGGGLKLTATGENICAQSQRACSAA
;
A
#
# COMPACT_ATOMS: atom_id res chain seq x y z
N MET A 1 -38.41 35.26 -14.28
CA MET A 1 -37.74 35.31 -12.96
C MET A 1 -37.00 34.00 -12.73
N ARG A 2 -35.84 34.10 -12.08
CA ARG A 2 -34.77 33.12 -11.76
C ARG A 2 -35.26 31.66 -11.57
N ARG A 3 -34.59 30.61 -12.08
CA ARG A 3 -33.27 30.17 -11.61
C ARG A 3 -32.42 29.44 -12.67
N ARG A 4 -31.12 29.58 -12.47
CA ARG A 4 -29.98 29.10 -13.25
C ARG A 4 -29.89 27.55 -13.23
N LYS A 5 -29.39 26.97 -14.33
CA LYS A 5 -28.68 25.67 -14.37
C LYS A 5 -27.40 25.73 -13.50
N PRO A 6 -26.66 24.64 -13.18
CA PRO A 6 -26.74 23.25 -13.67
C PRO A 6 -26.73 22.20 -12.54
N GLN A 7 -26.82 20.91 -12.87
CA GLN A 7 -26.53 19.81 -11.94
C GLN A 7 -25.01 19.67 -11.74
N GLU A 8 -24.45 20.61 -10.98
CA GLU A 8 -23.08 20.57 -10.48
C GLU A 8 -23.07 19.73 -9.19
N GLU A 9 -22.37 18.60 -9.27
CA GLU A 9 -21.32 18.26 -8.29
C GLU A 9 -21.75 17.99 -6.84
N LEU A 10 -22.05 16.72 -6.54
CA LEU A 10 -21.66 15.98 -5.32
C LEU A 10 -22.44 14.64 -5.37
N ALA A 11 -21.87 13.46 -5.50
CA ALA A 11 -20.51 13.03 -5.28
C ALA A 11 -20.21 11.91 -6.28
N LEU A 12 -19.09 12.06 -6.99
CA LEU A 12 -18.27 10.91 -7.34
C LEU A 12 -18.08 10.12 -6.04
N THR A 13 -18.69 8.94 -5.92
CA THR A 13 -18.15 7.91 -5.05
C THR A 13 -16.99 7.28 -5.82
N PRO A 14 -15.72 7.65 -5.58
CA PRO A 14 -14.70 6.65 -5.82
C PRO A 14 -14.93 5.60 -4.74
N VAL A 15 -15.34 4.42 -5.20
CA VAL A 15 -14.57 3.21 -4.95
C VAL A 15 -14.29 2.95 -3.48
N ARG A 16 -15.03 2.01 -2.91
CA ARG A 16 -14.64 1.15 -1.77
C ARG A 16 -13.60 1.78 -0.86
N VAL A 17 -14.05 2.35 0.25
CA VAL A 17 -13.22 2.67 1.41
C VAL A 17 -12.49 1.38 1.86
N ARG A 18 -11.35 1.11 1.25
CA ARG A 18 -10.37 0.10 1.70
C ARG A 18 -8.98 0.69 1.88
N ALA A 19 -8.81 1.99 1.65
CA ALA A 19 -7.56 2.69 1.90
C ALA A 19 -7.84 4.07 2.48
N GLY A 20 -8.15 4.11 3.78
CA GLY A 20 -8.12 5.36 4.56
C GLY A 20 -6.69 5.79 4.92
N LEU A 21 -5.66 5.09 4.41
CA LEU A 21 -4.27 5.51 4.56
C LEU A 21 -4.04 6.75 3.70
N ALA A 22 -3.74 7.88 4.34
CA ALA A 22 -3.34 9.10 3.65
C ALA A 22 -2.23 8.78 2.62
N GLN A 23 -2.26 9.42 1.45
CA GLN A 23 -1.29 9.15 0.37
C GLN A 23 0.17 9.17 0.85
N GLY A 24 0.53 10.04 1.80
CA GLY A 24 1.87 10.08 2.39
C GLY A 24 2.25 8.82 3.18
N ARG A 25 1.30 8.16 3.85
CA ARG A 25 1.53 6.89 4.56
C ARG A 25 1.72 5.75 3.57
N LEU A 26 0.94 5.72 2.49
CA LEU A 26 1.12 4.73 1.42
C LEU A 26 2.49 4.88 0.76
N ASP A 27 2.91 6.11 0.46
CA ASP A 27 4.21 6.38 -0.13
C ASP A 27 5.36 5.92 0.78
N SER A 28 5.26 6.24 2.08
CA SER A 28 6.21 5.76 3.09
C SER A 28 6.28 4.23 3.16
N LEU A 29 5.12 3.56 3.10
CA LEU A 29 5.05 2.10 3.09
C LEU A 29 5.66 1.51 1.81
N ARG A 30 5.46 2.14 0.64
CA ARG A 30 6.08 1.73 -0.64
C ARG A 30 7.59 1.88 -0.63
N ALA A 31 8.09 2.95 -0.02
CA ALA A 31 9.52 3.21 0.11
C ALA A 31 10.18 2.21 1.08
N ALA A 32 9.48 1.82 2.15
CA ALA A 32 9.97 0.86 3.14
C ALA A 32 9.80 -0.62 2.70
N LEU A 33 8.89 -0.90 1.75
CA LEU A 33 8.55 -2.26 1.31
C LEU A 33 9.75 -3.10 0.84
N PRO A 34 10.73 -2.58 0.07
CA PRO A 34 11.90 -3.36 -0.32
C PRO A 34 12.74 -3.83 0.88
N GLY A 35 12.87 -2.99 1.91
CA GLY A 35 13.55 -3.34 3.16
C GLY A 35 12.78 -4.39 3.95
N ALA A 36 11.46 -4.20 4.08
CA ALA A 36 10.54 -5.18 4.65
C ALA A 36 10.65 -6.55 3.94
N ALA A 37 10.63 -6.58 2.61
CA ALA A 37 10.78 -7.80 1.82
C ALA A 37 12.12 -8.50 2.06
N ALA A 38 13.21 -7.75 2.24
CA ALA A 38 14.52 -8.31 2.58
C ALA A 38 14.52 -8.97 3.97
N PHE A 39 13.80 -8.41 4.95
CA PHE A 39 13.64 -9.02 6.27
C PHE A 39 12.81 -10.31 6.21
N LEU A 40 11.75 -10.35 5.42
CA LEU A 40 10.93 -11.56 5.22
C LEU A 40 11.71 -12.69 4.57
N LYS A 41 12.55 -12.39 3.55
CA LYS A 41 13.47 -13.37 2.95
C LYS A 41 14.43 -13.98 3.96
N ARG A 42 14.81 -13.23 5.00
CA ARG A 42 15.68 -13.68 6.10
C ARG A 42 14.92 -14.30 7.28
N ARG A 43 13.61 -14.52 7.15
CA ARG A 43 12.71 -14.95 8.24
C ARG A 43 12.75 -14.03 9.47
N ARG A 44 13.03 -12.74 9.27
CA ARG A 44 13.07 -11.73 10.34
C ARG A 44 11.87 -10.80 10.28
N ALA A 45 10.67 -11.37 10.25
CA ALA A 45 9.44 -10.57 10.31
C ALA A 45 9.36 -9.74 11.61
N ASP A 46 10.05 -10.18 12.67
CA ASP A 46 10.14 -9.50 13.96
C ASP A 46 10.81 -8.12 13.92
N LEU A 47 11.51 -7.79 12.82
CA LEU A 47 12.10 -6.46 12.62
C LEU A 47 11.10 -5.44 12.07
N LEU A 48 9.98 -5.90 11.52
CA LEU A 48 8.91 -5.01 11.10
C LEU A 48 8.03 -4.68 12.30
N LYS A 49 7.54 -3.43 12.36
CA LYS A 49 6.58 -3.07 13.40
C LYS A 49 5.24 -3.78 13.14
N PRO A 50 4.53 -4.21 14.19
CA PRO A 50 3.23 -4.88 14.04
C PRO A 50 2.21 -4.02 13.29
N ASP A 51 2.19 -2.70 13.49
CA ASP A 51 1.35 -1.76 12.73
C ASP A 51 1.70 -1.74 11.23
N GLU A 52 2.99 -1.82 10.88
CA GLU A 52 3.41 -1.87 9.47
C GLU A 52 3.02 -3.20 8.82
N ILE A 53 3.15 -4.31 9.54
CA ILE A 53 2.68 -5.62 9.07
C ILE A 53 1.17 -5.58 8.83
N ALA A 54 0.40 -5.02 9.76
CA ALA A 54 -1.05 -4.88 9.61
C ALA A 54 -1.42 -4.02 8.39
N ASP A 55 -0.74 -2.89 8.18
CA ASP A 55 -0.93 -2.03 7.00
C ASP A 55 -0.60 -2.78 5.70
N TYR A 56 0.52 -3.50 5.66
CA TYR A 56 0.94 -4.26 4.47
C TYR A 56 -0.02 -5.41 4.13
N VAL A 57 -0.55 -6.09 5.15
CA VAL A 57 -1.55 -7.14 4.97
C VAL A 57 -2.89 -6.55 4.53
N ALA A 58 -3.30 -5.41 5.10
CA ALA A 58 -4.52 -4.71 4.68
C ALA A 58 -4.46 -4.22 3.22
N LEU A 59 -3.25 -3.92 2.73
CA LEU A 59 -2.98 -3.50 1.35
C LEU A 59 -2.80 -4.66 0.36
N ASP A 60 -2.90 -5.92 0.80
CA ASP A 60 -2.66 -7.12 -0.01
C ASP A 60 -1.19 -7.25 -0.50
N TRP A 61 -0.24 -6.54 0.12
CA TRP A 61 1.18 -6.61 -0.27
C TRP A 61 1.91 -7.75 0.46
N LEU A 62 1.43 -8.07 1.66
CA LEU A 62 1.87 -9.20 2.46
C LEU A 62 0.68 -10.10 2.77
N SER A 63 0.94 -11.39 2.91
CA SER A 63 -0.07 -12.37 3.27
C SER A 63 0.47 -13.32 4.34
N TRP A 64 -0.43 -13.74 5.23
CA TRP A 64 -0.17 -14.79 6.20
C TRP A 64 -0.38 -16.15 5.53
N GLU A 65 0.69 -16.90 5.33
CA GLU A 65 0.65 -18.24 4.75
C GLU A 65 1.35 -19.23 5.66
N GLY A 66 0.63 -20.27 6.11
CA GLY A 66 1.21 -21.37 6.89
C GLY A 66 1.90 -20.95 8.20
N GLY A 67 1.45 -19.85 8.82
CA GLY A 67 2.04 -19.33 10.07
C GLY A 67 3.23 -18.38 9.88
N GLY A 68 3.57 -18.03 8.63
CA GLY A 68 4.59 -17.04 8.30
C GLY A 68 4.06 -15.91 7.44
N LEU A 69 4.72 -14.76 7.49
CA LEU A 69 4.40 -13.63 6.62
C LEU A 69 5.19 -13.76 5.31
N LYS A 70 4.48 -13.78 4.18
CA LYS A 70 5.06 -13.86 2.83
C LYS A 70 4.69 -12.65 1.99
N LEU A 71 5.56 -12.34 1.05
CA LEU A 71 5.33 -11.32 0.03
C LEU A 71 4.35 -11.87 -1.02
N THR A 72 3.35 -11.08 -1.40
CA THR A 72 2.42 -11.43 -2.47
C THR A 72 2.94 -10.96 -3.82
N ALA A 73 2.30 -11.40 -4.92
CA ALA A 73 2.59 -10.89 -6.26
C ALA A 73 2.40 -9.37 -6.36
N THR A 74 1.42 -8.81 -5.64
CA THR A 74 1.19 -7.36 -5.54
C THR A 74 2.38 -6.68 -4.88
N GLY A 75 2.86 -7.20 -3.73
CA GLY A 75 4.02 -6.67 -3.02
C GLY A 75 5.32 -6.76 -3.83
N GLU A 76 5.53 -7.84 -4.58
CA GLU A 76 6.67 -8.00 -5.48
C GLU A 76 6.66 -6.95 -6.60
N ASN A 77 5.51 -6.74 -7.24
CA ASN A 77 5.36 -5.75 -8.29
C ASN A 77 5.64 -4.33 -7.78
N ILE A 78 5.18 -4.00 -6.57
CA ILE A 78 5.44 -2.68 -5.97
C ILE A 78 6.91 -2.53 -5.61
N CYS A 79 7.55 -3.57 -5.07
CA CYS A 79 8.98 -3.55 -4.79
C CYS A 79 9.80 -3.31 -6.08
N ALA A 80 9.43 -3.97 -7.18
CA ALA A 80 10.05 -3.75 -8.48
C ALA A 80 9.81 -2.33 -9.01
N GLN A 81 8.61 -1.78 -8.84
CA GLN A 81 8.29 -0.41 -9.21
C GLN A 81 9.07 0.62 -8.39
N SER A 82 9.14 0.45 -7.05
CA SER A 82 9.90 1.34 -6.16
C SER A 82 11.39 1.34 -6.50
N GLN A 83 11.98 0.18 -6.84
CA GLN A 83 13.38 0.09 -7.26
C GLN A 83 13.63 0.81 -8.59
N ARG A 84 12.71 0.67 -9.56
CA ARG A 84 12.79 1.37 -10.86
C ARG A 84 12.63 2.87 -10.70
N ALA A 85 11.70 3.32 -9.87
CA ALA A 85 11.48 4.73 -9.59
C ALA A 85 12.70 5.39 -8.92
N CYS A 86 13.41 4.66 -8.05
CA CYS A 86 14.63 5.16 -7.42
C CYS A 86 15.84 5.21 -8.38
N SER A 87 15.85 4.40 -9.46
CA SER A 87 16.95 4.40 -10.45
C SER A 87 16.91 5.52 -11.48
N ALA A 88 15.88 6.38 -11.42
CA ALA A 88 15.66 7.48 -12.37
C ALA A 88 15.90 8.89 -11.76
N ALA A 89 16.54 8.98 -10.60
CA ALA A 89 16.92 10.22 -9.92
C ALA A 89 18.44 10.33 -9.84
#